data_AF-A0A833S9I2-F1
#
_entry.id   AF-A0A833S9I2-F1
#
_cell.length_a   1.000
_cell.length_b   1.000
_cell.length_c   1.000
_cell.angle_alpha   90.00
_cell.angle_beta   90.00
_cell.angle_gamma   90.00
#
_symmetry.space_group_name_H-M   'P 1'
#
loop_
_entity.id
_entity.type
_entity.pdbx_description
1 polymer ?
#
loop_
_entity_poly.entity_id
_entity_poly.type
_entity_poly.pdbx_seq_one_letter_code
_entity_poly.pdbx_strand_id
1 'polypeptide(L)'
;MVNIINSWWLVAAFATGSLGTAKSQTNSHLGSSRLPELNILADTEPPSAIPASGSIPELTSSTSSSSQSSSPRTSTRRSSASGSQPMGSNEAGYAGSFITNPVIIKGNRFFDSVTGDYFAIRGVNYYPRPNTGPLDNNNLDLFSNEFKHIWQRDVPQFAALEANVIRLYAVDPEVDHTDFMCTLQSAGIYVIVDLGANCEGCEITADSAPACYPASYKTRGERIIEQFARFDNVLAFSGGNEINHRTGGNPWTWNAPCQKKFIRDMRAFIQSCPNLRQVPVGLVVADTSRDDNAQYYNCRTDESDELENAQWYGINTYVHCDDISDPTKATGFNMLRDSFKSYDYSIPVVLTEFGCVSPAFPTVDGYEAQRTFHDAVFMNLPEYSDYFAGGVAFEYSTENANSMSTSAYPFNTFGPQNYGLGYFMPEECTDAGINCTFQRFPNFENLKEAYTSYDSSSEPTLSSYKIPSNHDESSACPKGSPILSNFTWEGDSSRNLACPSKAESRYQCPNLPVPSLAPSLAPSSTPEMSSMDGSLQLDEINSGSGTDGTGPGTVLRSGAVSRYNGVLVTLLASAFVGITLGQ
;
A
#
# COMPACT_ATOMS: atom_id res chain seq x y z
N MET A 1 -17.74 25.21 16.31
CA MET A 1 -16.58 25.99 15.84
C MET A 1 -15.34 25.25 16.30
N VAL A 2 -14.95 24.24 15.53
CA VAL A 2 -13.73 23.48 15.71
C VAL A 2 -12.71 24.18 14.81
N ASN A 3 -11.63 24.67 15.39
CA ASN A 3 -10.53 25.27 14.64
C ASN A 3 -9.86 24.16 13.84
N ILE A 4 -10.08 24.19 12.53
CA ILE A 4 -9.28 23.44 11.57
C ILE A 4 -7.90 24.09 11.56
N ILE A 5 -6.93 23.43 12.18
CA ILE A 5 -5.53 23.80 12.06
C ILE A 5 -5.11 23.38 10.66
N ASN A 6 -4.93 24.38 9.79
CA ASN A 6 -4.36 24.26 8.45
C ASN A 6 -2.95 23.66 8.53
N SER A 7 -2.80 22.40 8.15
CA SER A 7 -1.53 21.76 7.81
C SER A 7 -1.14 22.18 6.39
N TRP A 8 -0.30 23.21 6.26
CA TRP A 8 0.34 23.60 5.01
C TRP A 8 1.81 23.11 5.00
N TRP A 9 2.16 22.47 3.87
CA TRP A 9 3.48 22.24 3.25
C TRP A 9 4.26 20.92 3.48
N LEU A 10 4.54 20.28 2.32
CA LEU A 10 5.80 19.67 1.85
C LEU A 10 6.06 18.16 2.04
N VAL A 11 5.65 17.39 1.02
CA VAL A 11 6.56 16.47 0.33
C VAL A 11 7.24 17.30 -0.77
N ALA A 12 8.57 17.32 -0.79
CA ALA A 12 9.38 18.34 -1.45
C ALA A 12 9.28 18.36 -2.99
N ALA A 13 8.82 19.50 -3.52
CA ALA A 13 9.26 20.05 -4.80
C ALA A 13 9.60 21.53 -4.58
N PHE A 14 10.88 21.86 -4.41
CA PHE A 14 11.38 23.23 -4.59
C PHE A 14 12.83 23.26 -5.07
N ALA A 15 13.01 23.72 -6.30
CA ALA A 15 14.16 24.51 -6.71
C ALA A 15 13.65 25.67 -7.58
N THR A 16 13.36 26.82 -6.97
CA THR A 16 13.21 28.09 -7.68
C THR A 16 14.39 28.98 -7.32
N GLY A 17 15.24 29.22 -8.32
CA GLY A 17 16.47 29.99 -8.21
C GLY A 17 16.25 31.50 -8.10
N SER A 18 17.20 32.14 -7.42
CA SER A 18 17.45 33.57 -7.49
C SER A 18 18.24 33.91 -8.76
N LEU A 19 17.93 35.07 -9.35
CA LEU A 19 18.53 35.56 -10.59
C LEU A 19 20.05 35.73 -10.50
N GLY A 20 20.77 35.08 -11.41
CA GLY A 20 22.17 35.35 -11.74
C GLY A 20 22.43 34.97 -13.19
N THR A 21 22.69 35.96 -14.03
CA THR A 21 22.94 35.82 -15.47
C THR A 21 24.23 35.05 -15.77
N ALA A 22 24.12 33.87 -16.38
CA ALA A 22 25.21 33.28 -17.17
C ALA A 22 24.67 32.33 -18.24
N LYS A 23 25.26 32.42 -19.43
CA LYS A 23 24.81 31.86 -20.71
C LYS A 23 24.63 30.34 -20.70
N SER A 24 23.57 29.90 -21.38
CA SER A 24 23.36 28.53 -21.86
C SER A 24 24.56 28.06 -22.70
N GLN A 25 25.19 26.97 -22.26
CA GLN A 25 25.92 26.06 -23.13
C GLN A 25 25.21 24.72 -23.09
N THR A 26 24.54 24.42 -24.19
CA THR A 26 24.08 23.09 -24.58
C THR A 26 25.28 22.15 -24.68
N ASN A 27 25.27 21.06 -23.91
CA ASN A 27 26.01 19.85 -24.24
C ASN A 27 25.07 18.66 -24.12
N SER A 28 24.65 18.18 -25.29
CA SER A 28 24.04 16.88 -25.53
C SER A 28 25.03 15.77 -25.17
N HIS A 29 24.72 14.96 -24.16
CA HIS A 29 25.26 13.61 -24.04
C HIS A 29 24.22 12.70 -23.40
N LEU A 30 23.60 11.85 -24.23
CA LEU A 30 23.13 10.54 -23.76
C LEU A 30 24.36 9.82 -23.18
N GLY A 31 24.33 9.54 -21.89
CA GLY A 31 25.36 8.78 -21.20
C GLY A 31 24.75 8.12 -19.98
N SER A 32 24.73 6.79 -19.99
CA SER A 32 24.46 5.94 -18.83
C SER A 32 25.23 6.47 -17.62
N SER A 33 24.51 7.00 -16.64
CA SER A 33 25.07 7.36 -15.34
C SER A 33 25.29 6.07 -14.55
N ARG A 34 26.41 5.39 -14.78
CA ARG A 34 26.95 4.47 -13.77
C ARG A 34 27.19 5.30 -12.50
N LEU A 35 26.58 4.89 -11.40
CA LEU A 35 26.96 5.34 -10.06
C LEU A 35 28.49 5.23 -9.92
N PRO A 36 29.16 6.18 -9.24
CA PRO A 36 30.59 6.05 -8.95
C PRO A 36 30.84 4.71 -8.26
N GLU A 37 31.99 4.08 -8.53
CA GLU A 37 32.36 2.75 -8.03
C GLU A 37 32.16 2.67 -6.51
N LEU A 38 31.03 2.08 -6.07
CA LEU A 38 30.64 1.98 -4.67
C LEU A 38 31.44 0.85 -4.03
N ASN A 39 32.15 1.14 -2.94
CA ASN A 39 32.69 0.10 -2.05
C ASN A 39 31.54 -0.50 -1.25
N ILE A 40 30.79 -1.40 -1.88
CA ILE A 40 29.76 -2.22 -1.23
C ILE A 40 30.52 -3.21 -0.33
N LEU A 41 30.22 -3.19 0.96
CA LEU A 41 30.84 -4.10 1.91
C LEU A 41 30.39 -5.53 1.58
N ALA A 42 31.35 -6.45 1.47
CA ALA A 42 31.05 -7.86 1.22
C ALA A 42 30.20 -8.43 2.37
N ASP A 43 29.29 -9.35 2.04
CA ASP A 43 28.42 -10.09 2.98
C ASP A 43 29.19 -10.49 4.25
N THR A 44 28.99 -9.73 5.33
CA THR A 44 29.49 -10.13 6.64
C THR A 44 28.49 -11.11 7.24
N GLU A 45 28.96 -12.27 7.71
CA GLU A 45 28.16 -13.21 8.50
C GLU A 45 27.33 -12.48 9.57
N PRO A 46 26.09 -12.93 9.84
CA PRO A 46 25.21 -12.25 10.77
C PRO A 46 25.88 -12.10 12.15
N PRO A 47 25.81 -10.92 12.77
CA PRO A 47 26.35 -10.73 14.10
C PRO A 47 25.64 -11.67 15.09
N SER A 48 26.43 -12.39 15.87
CA SER A 48 25.92 -13.26 16.92
C SER A 48 25.03 -12.49 17.89
N ALA A 49 23.95 -13.13 18.32
CA ALA A 49 22.88 -12.58 19.17
C ALA A 49 23.38 -11.62 20.27
N ILE A 50 22.72 -10.46 20.33
CA ILE A 50 22.83 -9.49 21.42
C ILE A 50 22.42 -10.17 22.74
N PRO A 51 23.23 -10.11 23.82
CA PRO A 51 22.85 -10.71 25.09
C PRO A 51 21.65 -10.01 25.71
N ALA A 52 20.64 -10.79 26.09
CA ALA A 52 19.59 -10.35 26.99
C ALA A 52 20.19 -9.99 28.37
N SER A 53 19.78 -8.82 28.89
CA SER A 53 19.85 -8.38 30.30
C SER A 53 21.16 -8.64 31.08
N GLY A 54 22.02 -7.62 31.13
CA GLY A 54 23.09 -7.50 32.12
C GLY A 54 22.51 -7.35 33.54
N SER A 55 22.74 -8.36 34.36
CA SER A 55 22.41 -8.43 35.78
C SER A 55 23.32 -7.48 36.59
N ILE A 56 22.71 -6.69 37.48
CA ILE A 56 23.42 -5.87 38.47
C ILE A 56 24.02 -6.79 39.55
N PRO A 57 25.30 -6.67 39.92
CA PRO A 57 25.86 -7.47 41.01
C PRO A 57 25.48 -6.89 42.39
N GLU A 58 25.02 -7.77 43.28
CA GLU A 58 24.89 -7.51 44.72
C GLU A 58 26.25 -7.14 45.33
N LEU A 59 26.26 -6.05 46.10
CA LEU A 59 27.30 -5.77 47.08
C LEU A 59 26.72 -5.84 48.49
N THR A 60 27.48 -6.50 49.36
CA THR A 60 27.14 -6.93 50.72
C THR A 60 27.02 -5.81 51.76
N SER A 61 26.06 -6.03 52.67
CA SER A 61 26.04 -5.74 54.11
C SER A 61 26.11 -4.29 54.64
N SER A 62 25.08 -3.88 55.39
CA SER A 62 25.19 -3.71 56.85
C SER A 62 23.82 -3.57 57.53
N THR A 63 23.75 -4.20 58.70
CA THR A 63 22.69 -4.30 59.71
C THR A 63 22.09 -2.99 60.24
N SER A 64 20.78 -2.98 60.50
CA SER A 64 20.22 -2.59 61.82
C SER A 64 18.75 -2.98 61.99
N SER A 65 18.46 -3.46 63.20
CA SER A 65 17.23 -3.95 63.83
C SER A 65 15.96 -3.08 63.71
N SER A 66 14.77 -3.71 63.64
CA SER A 66 13.85 -3.88 64.80
C SER A 66 12.44 -4.41 64.41
N SER A 67 12.11 -5.60 64.95
CA SER A 67 10.82 -6.01 65.55
C SER A 67 9.46 -5.60 64.93
N GLN A 68 8.63 -6.56 64.51
CA GLN A 68 7.54 -7.19 65.30
C GLN A 68 6.56 -8.01 64.43
N SER A 69 6.40 -9.28 64.81
CA SER A 69 5.15 -10.09 64.92
C SER A 69 3.98 -9.86 63.94
N SER A 70 3.66 -10.88 63.13
CA SER A 70 2.52 -11.80 63.37
C SER A 70 2.24 -12.68 62.14
N SER A 71 2.11 -13.99 62.37
CA SER A 71 1.45 -14.94 61.45
C SER A 71 -0.01 -15.15 61.94
N PRO A 72 -0.95 -15.69 61.14
CA PRO A 72 -0.94 -17.14 60.90
C PRO A 72 -1.52 -17.65 59.55
N ARG A 73 -1.03 -18.84 59.18
CA ARG A 73 -1.76 -20.04 58.70
C ARG A 73 -2.27 -20.18 57.26
N THR A 74 -1.57 -21.10 56.56
CA THR A 74 -2.06 -22.30 55.83
C THR A 74 -3.13 -22.17 54.74
N SER A 75 -2.75 -22.56 53.52
CA SER A 75 -3.24 -23.82 52.92
C SER A 75 -2.35 -24.26 51.76
N THR A 76 -1.74 -25.42 51.91
CA THR A 76 -1.04 -26.20 50.87
C THR A 76 -2.04 -26.95 49.99
N ARG A 77 -1.84 -26.93 48.68
CA ARG A 77 -2.17 -28.09 47.83
C ARG A 77 -1.09 -28.32 46.78
N ARG A 78 -0.49 -29.50 46.86
CA ARG A 78 0.53 -30.10 45.97
C ARG A 78 -0.17 -30.93 44.90
N SER A 79 0.35 -30.87 43.67
CA SER A 79 0.35 -31.93 42.65
C SER A 79 1.38 -31.52 41.60
N SER A 80 2.64 -31.93 41.74
CA SER A 80 3.25 -33.17 41.21
C SER A 80 3.82 -32.97 39.81
N ALA A 81 5.15 -32.97 39.77
CA ALA A 81 6.03 -32.77 38.64
C ALA A 81 6.20 -34.03 37.77
N SER A 82 6.52 -33.80 36.50
CA SER A 82 7.26 -34.67 35.57
C SER A 82 7.49 -33.84 34.30
N GLY A 83 8.65 -33.65 33.71
CA GLY A 83 10.02 -34.04 34.01
C GLY A 83 10.90 -33.20 33.08
N SER A 84 12.05 -32.76 33.59
CA SER A 84 13.02 -31.92 32.89
C SER A 84 13.92 -32.75 31.97
N GLN A 85 14.05 -32.33 30.71
CA GLN A 85 15.18 -32.67 29.83
C GLN A 85 15.77 -31.37 29.23
N PRO A 86 17.09 -31.30 29.03
CA PRO A 86 17.77 -30.08 28.64
C PRO A 86 17.59 -29.83 27.14
N MET A 87 17.06 -28.67 26.75
CA MET A 87 17.11 -28.24 25.36
C MET A 87 18.52 -27.79 25.04
N GLY A 88 19.18 -28.55 24.18
CA GLY A 88 20.38 -28.14 23.48
C GLY A 88 20.09 -26.95 22.56
N SER A 89 21.14 -26.17 22.34
CA SER A 89 21.23 -25.09 21.37
C SER A 89 20.75 -25.54 19.98
N ASN A 90 19.60 -25.02 19.54
CA ASN A 90 19.19 -25.08 18.14
C ASN A 90 19.51 -23.74 17.50
N GLU A 91 20.42 -23.77 16.53
CA GLU A 91 20.54 -22.77 15.47
C GLU A 91 19.16 -22.53 14.83
N ALA A 92 18.94 -21.28 14.44
CA ALA A 92 17.72 -20.77 13.83
C ALA A 92 17.32 -21.59 12.60
N GLY A 93 16.28 -22.41 12.75
CA GLY A 93 15.57 -23.02 11.64
C GLY A 93 14.34 -22.20 11.31
N TYR A 94 14.35 -21.50 10.17
CA TYR A 94 13.13 -21.17 9.43
C TYR A 94 12.49 -22.50 8.99
N ALA A 95 11.75 -23.15 9.88
CA ALA A 95 11.12 -24.46 9.66
C ALA A 95 9.65 -24.33 9.20
N GLY A 96 9.37 -23.33 8.36
CA GLY A 96 8.12 -23.20 7.63
C GLY A 96 8.43 -22.61 6.26
N SER A 97 8.24 -23.39 5.20
CA SER A 97 8.22 -22.81 3.85
C SER A 97 6.90 -22.07 3.71
N PHE A 98 6.94 -20.74 3.71
CA PHE A 98 5.78 -19.96 3.30
C PHE A 98 5.60 -20.13 1.79
N ILE A 99 4.36 -20.34 1.36
CA ILE A 99 4.00 -20.36 -0.07
C ILE A 99 3.16 -19.11 -0.29
N THR A 100 3.64 -18.17 -1.09
CA THR A 100 2.86 -17.04 -1.57
C THR A 100 2.12 -17.46 -2.84
N ASN A 101 0.88 -17.93 -2.70
CA ASN A 101 0.04 -18.18 -3.88
C ASN A 101 -0.35 -16.85 -4.52
N PRO A 102 -0.66 -16.81 -5.82
CA PRO A 102 -1.25 -15.60 -6.40
C PRO A 102 -2.50 -15.16 -5.63
N VAL A 103 -2.60 -13.86 -5.35
CA VAL A 103 -3.82 -13.25 -4.82
C VAL A 103 -4.66 -12.73 -5.98
N ILE A 104 -5.98 -12.95 -5.92
CA ILE A 104 -6.95 -12.54 -6.94
C ILE A 104 -8.05 -11.68 -6.34
N ILE A 105 -8.76 -10.94 -7.19
CA ILE A 105 -9.89 -10.08 -6.78
C ILE A 105 -11.22 -10.74 -7.15
N LYS A 106 -12.20 -10.67 -6.25
CA LYS A 106 -13.61 -10.93 -6.54
C LYS A 106 -14.46 -9.87 -5.84
N GLY A 107 -15.14 -9.04 -6.63
CA GLY A 107 -15.82 -7.84 -6.11
C GLY A 107 -14.84 -6.90 -5.41
N ASN A 108 -15.21 -6.42 -4.22
CA ASN A 108 -14.40 -5.53 -3.40
C ASN A 108 -13.36 -6.23 -2.50
N ARG A 109 -13.03 -7.51 -2.73
CA ARG A 109 -12.15 -8.29 -1.85
C ARG A 109 -11.03 -9.03 -2.59
N PHE A 110 -9.92 -9.22 -1.88
CA PHE A 110 -8.80 -10.06 -2.28
C PHE A 110 -8.90 -11.46 -1.67
N PHE A 111 -8.46 -12.48 -2.41
CA PHE A 111 -8.44 -13.87 -1.98
C PHE A 111 -7.16 -14.57 -2.42
N ASP A 112 -6.64 -15.46 -1.59
CA ASP A 112 -5.63 -16.43 -2.00
C ASP A 112 -6.23 -17.37 -3.07
N SER A 113 -5.58 -17.49 -4.23
CA SER A 113 -6.12 -18.27 -5.35
C SER A 113 -6.12 -19.78 -5.15
N VAL A 114 -5.39 -20.29 -4.16
CA VAL A 114 -5.24 -21.73 -3.90
C VAL A 114 -6.04 -22.14 -2.67
N THR A 115 -5.88 -21.44 -1.55
CA THR A 115 -6.64 -21.75 -0.33
C THR A 115 -8.06 -21.20 -0.39
N GLY A 116 -8.27 -20.12 -1.16
CA GLY A 116 -9.53 -19.40 -1.20
C GLY A 116 -9.75 -18.51 0.01
N ASP A 117 -8.79 -18.37 0.92
CA ASP A 117 -8.96 -17.54 2.12
C ASP A 117 -9.02 -16.05 1.74
N TYR A 118 -9.81 -15.28 2.49
CA TYR A 118 -9.80 -13.82 2.37
C TYR A 118 -8.41 -13.28 2.73
N PHE A 119 -7.88 -12.42 1.85
CA PHE A 119 -6.56 -11.83 2.01
C PHE A 119 -6.68 -10.39 2.52
N ALA A 120 -6.67 -10.22 3.83
CA ALA A 120 -6.57 -8.90 4.46
C ALA A 120 -5.14 -8.36 4.36
N ILE A 121 -4.97 -7.15 3.83
CA ILE A 121 -3.67 -6.49 3.70
C ILE A 121 -3.22 -5.95 5.06
N ARG A 122 -2.07 -6.40 5.53
CA ARG A 122 -1.36 -5.93 6.73
C ARG A 122 0.05 -5.58 6.29
N GLY A 123 0.27 -4.34 5.86
CA GLY A 123 1.50 -3.97 5.18
C GLY A 123 2.31 -2.86 5.84
N VAL A 124 3.53 -2.68 5.37
CA VAL A 124 4.37 -1.53 5.71
C VAL A 124 4.99 -0.94 4.45
N ASN A 125 4.99 0.39 4.35
CA ASN A 125 5.61 1.11 3.24
C ASN A 125 7.14 0.98 3.37
N TYR A 126 7.80 0.53 2.30
CA TYR A 126 9.21 0.14 2.35
C TYR A 126 10.03 0.93 1.34
N TYR A 127 10.83 1.85 1.86
CA TYR A 127 11.84 2.58 1.12
C TYR A 127 13.08 2.78 2.02
N PRO A 128 14.05 1.83 2.01
CA PRO A 128 15.12 1.76 3.01
C PRO A 128 16.27 2.73 2.70
N ARG A 129 15.95 4.03 2.60
CA ARG A 129 16.92 5.08 2.32
C ARG A 129 17.85 5.28 3.53
N PRO A 130 19.18 5.13 3.39
CA PRO A 130 20.11 5.36 4.48
C PRO A 130 20.17 6.84 4.89
N ASN A 131 20.72 7.12 6.06
CA ASN A 131 20.70 8.47 6.64
C ASN A 131 21.50 9.50 5.85
N THR A 132 22.55 9.06 5.14
CA THR A 132 23.43 9.90 4.33
C THR A 132 24.17 9.10 3.25
N GLY A 133 25.04 9.77 2.49
CA GLY A 133 25.90 9.14 1.50
C GLY A 133 25.27 8.98 0.11
N PRO A 134 25.89 8.21 -0.79
CA PRO A 134 25.49 8.15 -2.20
C PRO A 134 24.15 7.44 -2.44
N LEU A 135 23.70 6.60 -1.49
CA LEU A 135 22.43 5.90 -1.54
C LEU A 135 21.28 6.68 -0.87
N ASP A 136 21.58 7.81 -0.21
CA ASP A 136 20.61 8.77 0.31
C ASP A 136 20.04 9.64 -0.83
N ASN A 137 19.47 8.98 -1.84
CA ASN A 137 18.80 9.61 -2.97
C ASN A 137 17.33 9.23 -2.96
N ASN A 138 16.44 10.17 -3.29
CA ASN A 138 15.01 9.89 -3.33
C ASN A 138 14.65 9.09 -4.59
N ASN A 139 13.70 8.16 -4.47
CA ASN A 139 13.22 7.31 -5.57
C ASN A 139 14.31 6.46 -6.27
N LEU A 140 15.37 6.06 -5.55
CA LEU A 140 16.40 5.13 -6.01
C LEU A 140 15.93 3.68 -5.83
N ASP A 141 16.12 2.84 -6.86
CA ASP A 141 15.88 1.40 -6.73
C ASP A 141 16.97 0.75 -5.87
N LEU A 142 16.57 0.20 -4.71
CA LEU A 142 17.43 -0.49 -3.75
C LEU A 142 17.11 -1.99 -3.66
N PHE A 143 16.46 -2.54 -4.69
CA PHE A 143 15.88 -3.90 -4.68
C PHE A 143 16.60 -4.87 -5.62
N SER A 144 17.77 -4.50 -6.12
CA SER A 144 18.65 -5.36 -6.91
C SER A 144 19.55 -6.23 -6.03
N ASN A 145 20.26 -7.17 -6.65
CA ASN A 145 21.28 -7.99 -5.98
C ASN A 145 22.46 -7.20 -5.44
N GLU A 146 22.74 -6.00 -5.97
CA GLU A 146 23.85 -5.18 -5.48
C GLU A 146 23.57 -4.61 -4.09
N PHE A 147 22.29 -4.48 -3.72
CA PHE A 147 21.82 -3.94 -2.44
C PHE A 147 21.34 -5.02 -1.47
N LYS A 148 21.80 -6.26 -1.68
CA LYS A 148 21.34 -7.44 -0.93
C LYS A 148 21.43 -7.31 0.58
N HIS A 149 22.51 -6.72 1.08
CA HIS A 149 22.71 -6.49 2.51
C HIS A 149 21.62 -5.61 3.13
N ILE A 150 21.03 -4.67 2.37
CA ILE A 150 19.97 -3.76 2.84
C ILE A 150 18.69 -4.55 3.10
N TRP A 151 18.17 -5.24 2.08
CA TRP A 151 16.90 -5.94 2.24
C TRP A 151 17.03 -7.24 3.06
N GLN A 152 18.20 -7.90 3.10
CA GLN A 152 18.40 -9.04 4.01
C GLN A 152 18.36 -8.65 5.49
N ARG A 153 18.79 -7.43 5.83
CA ARG A 153 18.63 -6.87 7.17
C ARG A 153 17.15 -6.64 7.52
N ASP A 154 16.37 -6.20 6.54
CA ASP A 154 15.01 -5.68 6.78
C ASP A 154 13.91 -6.75 6.68
N VAL A 155 14.05 -7.76 5.81
CA VAL A 155 13.04 -8.83 5.64
C VAL A 155 12.64 -9.52 6.96
N PRO A 156 13.57 -9.86 7.88
CA PRO A 156 13.19 -10.41 9.18
C PRO A 156 12.31 -9.47 10.03
N GLN A 157 12.35 -8.17 9.78
CA GLN A 157 11.50 -7.20 10.49
C GLN A 157 10.05 -7.28 10.00
N PHE A 158 9.79 -7.55 8.72
CA PHE A 158 8.42 -7.72 8.22
C PHE A 158 7.73 -8.92 8.86
N ALA A 159 8.45 -10.04 8.98
CA ALA A 159 7.96 -11.21 9.70
C ALA A 159 7.72 -10.89 11.19
N ALA A 160 8.66 -10.19 11.83
CA ALA A 160 8.50 -9.81 13.23
C ALA A 160 7.35 -8.82 13.47
N LEU A 161 6.93 -8.08 12.44
CA LEU A 161 5.77 -7.18 12.45
C LEU A 161 4.45 -7.93 12.20
N GLU A 162 4.49 -9.20 11.78
CA GLU A 162 3.33 -9.94 11.23
C GLU A 162 2.72 -9.28 9.97
N ALA A 163 3.56 -8.55 9.22
CA ALA A 163 3.17 -7.96 7.95
C ALA A 163 3.18 -9.02 6.84
N ASN A 164 2.26 -8.88 5.87
CA ASN A 164 2.17 -9.74 4.69
C ASN A 164 2.39 -8.99 3.37
N VAL A 165 2.46 -7.65 3.39
CA VAL A 165 2.61 -6.81 2.19
C VAL A 165 3.65 -5.72 2.44
N ILE A 166 4.47 -5.43 1.43
CA ILE A 166 5.21 -4.17 1.35
C ILE A 166 4.83 -3.42 0.08
N ARG A 167 5.00 -2.10 0.09
CA ARG A 167 4.84 -1.26 -1.10
C ARG A 167 6.20 -0.73 -1.56
N LEU A 168 6.49 -0.86 -2.85
CA LEU A 168 7.70 -0.39 -3.50
C LEU A 168 7.40 0.89 -4.29
N TYR A 169 8.04 2.00 -3.93
CA TYR A 169 7.81 3.32 -4.54
C TYR A 169 8.61 3.59 -5.81
N ALA A 170 9.67 2.81 -6.06
CA ALA A 170 10.57 2.99 -7.19
C ALA A 170 11.27 1.68 -7.52
N VAL A 171 11.17 1.24 -8.77
CA VAL A 171 11.93 0.10 -9.32
C VAL A 171 12.50 0.50 -10.68
N ASP A 172 13.69 0.04 -11.02
CA ASP A 172 14.31 0.22 -12.33
C ASP A 172 14.01 -1.01 -13.20
N PRO A 173 13.19 -0.90 -14.27
CA PRO A 173 12.85 -2.04 -15.12
C PRO A 173 14.04 -2.69 -15.84
N GLU A 174 15.21 -2.06 -15.84
CA GLU A 174 16.42 -2.58 -16.49
C GLU A 174 17.30 -3.44 -15.55
N VAL A 175 16.92 -3.55 -14.27
CA VAL A 175 17.67 -4.28 -13.24
C VAL A 175 16.95 -5.57 -12.86
N ASP A 176 17.70 -6.60 -12.43
CA ASP A 176 17.14 -7.88 -11.99
C ASP A 176 16.77 -7.85 -10.50
N HIS A 177 15.50 -8.10 -10.20
CA HIS A 177 14.94 -8.17 -8.84
C HIS A 177 14.70 -9.60 -8.36
N THR A 178 15.19 -10.62 -9.09
CA THR A 178 14.85 -12.02 -8.83
C THR A 178 15.15 -12.47 -7.40
N ASP A 179 16.35 -12.20 -6.86
CA ASP A 179 16.66 -12.69 -5.51
C ASP A 179 15.88 -11.93 -4.43
N PHE A 180 15.61 -10.64 -4.63
CA PHE A 180 14.78 -9.85 -3.72
C PHE A 180 13.36 -10.41 -3.67
N MET A 181 12.73 -10.60 -4.84
CA MET A 181 11.39 -11.16 -4.95
C MET A 181 11.30 -12.57 -4.34
N CYS A 182 12.30 -13.42 -4.58
CA CYS A 182 12.33 -14.76 -3.99
C CYS A 182 12.58 -14.77 -2.49
N THR A 183 13.35 -13.81 -1.98
CA THR A 183 13.53 -13.64 -0.53
C THR A 183 12.20 -13.26 0.11
N LEU A 184 11.44 -12.34 -0.48
CA LEU A 184 10.11 -11.98 0.00
C LEU A 184 9.12 -13.15 -0.05
N GLN A 185 9.10 -13.93 -1.14
CA GLN A 185 8.27 -15.14 -1.22
C GLN A 185 8.58 -16.12 -0.10
N SER A 186 9.87 -16.35 0.18
CA SER A 186 10.29 -17.26 1.26
C SER A 186 9.86 -16.79 2.65
N ALA A 187 9.63 -15.49 2.82
CA ALA A 187 9.12 -14.86 4.02
C ALA A 187 7.59 -14.68 4.02
N GLY A 188 6.88 -15.11 2.98
CA GLY A 188 5.43 -14.93 2.88
C GLY A 188 4.99 -13.49 2.57
N ILE A 189 5.89 -12.65 2.04
CA ILE A 189 5.65 -11.22 1.79
C ILE A 189 5.28 -10.97 0.33
N TYR A 190 4.17 -10.27 0.14
CA TYR A 190 3.70 -9.76 -1.14
C TYR A 190 4.14 -8.32 -1.38
N VAL A 191 4.13 -7.89 -2.64
CA VAL A 191 4.49 -6.52 -3.02
C VAL A 191 3.37 -5.83 -3.80
N ILE A 192 3.12 -4.57 -3.46
CA ILE A 192 2.48 -3.60 -4.35
C ILE A 192 3.61 -2.83 -5.05
N VAL A 193 3.63 -2.84 -6.38
CA VAL A 193 4.71 -2.22 -7.17
C VAL A 193 4.17 -0.97 -7.86
N ASP A 194 4.73 0.19 -7.52
CA ASP A 194 4.45 1.42 -8.25
C ASP A 194 5.14 1.39 -9.62
N LEU A 195 4.37 1.70 -10.66
CA LEU A 195 4.88 1.80 -12.04
C LEU A 195 5.59 3.14 -12.29
N GLY A 196 5.23 4.15 -11.48
CA GLY A 196 5.78 5.49 -11.48
C GLY A 196 7.13 5.58 -10.80
N ALA A 197 7.91 6.60 -11.18
CA ALA A 197 9.12 7.01 -10.48
C ALA A 197 9.33 8.52 -10.67
N ASN A 198 10.08 9.14 -9.75
CA ASN A 198 10.47 10.55 -9.83
C ASN A 198 11.65 10.73 -10.79
N CYS A 199 11.39 10.51 -12.09
CA CYS A 199 12.32 10.79 -13.18
C CYS A 199 11.60 11.33 -14.41
N GLU A 200 12.35 11.99 -15.30
CA GLU A 200 11.79 12.57 -16.52
C GLU A 200 11.09 11.50 -17.38
N GLY A 201 9.79 11.70 -17.65
CA GLY A 201 8.99 10.78 -18.45
C GLY A 201 8.64 9.45 -17.75
N CYS A 202 8.87 9.34 -16.44
CA CYS A 202 8.64 8.13 -15.65
C CYS A 202 7.34 8.12 -14.84
N GLU A 203 6.49 9.12 -15.00
CA GLU A 203 5.25 9.28 -14.24
C GLU A 203 4.23 10.14 -14.99
N ILE A 204 3.00 10.20 -14.47
CA ILE A 204 2.04 11.23 -14.84
C ILE A 204 2.51 12.58 -14.30
N THR A 205 2.65 13.59 -15.16
CA THR A 205 3.08 14.94 -14.77
C THR A 205 1.94 15.75 -14.15
N ALA A 206 2.21 16.93 -13.61
CA ALA A 206 1.20 17.85 -13.08
C ALA A 206 0.39 18.61 -14.16
N ASP A 207 0.70 18.41 -15.44
CA ASP A 207 0.05 19.11 -16.55
C ASP A 207 -1.42 18.67 -16.74
N SER A 208 -2.15 19.41 -17.59
CA SER A 208 -3.52 19.05 -17.96
C SER A 208 -3.56 17.91 -18.96
N ALA A 209 -4.62 17.11 -18.93
CA ALA A 209 -4.89 16.12 -19.97
C ALA A 209 -5.01 16.78 -21.36
N PRO A 210 -4.43 16.17 -22.42
CA PRO A 210 -3.74 14.87 -22.42
C PRO A 210 -2.22 14.95 -22.15
N ALA A 211 -1.64 16.15 -22.04
CA ALA A 211 -0.19 16.36 -21.98
C ALA A 211 0.50 15.71 -20.77
N CYS A 212 -0.25 15.45 -19.69
CA CYS A 212 0.27 14.81 -18.49
C CYS A 212 0.65 13.33 -18.63
N TYR A 213 0.29 12.66 -19.73
CA TYR A 213 0.62 11.26 -19.95
C TYR A 213 1.62 11.09 -21.11
N PRO A 214 2.94 11.07 -20.81
CA PRO A 214 3.96 10.92 -21.83
C PRO A 214 4.05 9.46 -22.32
N ALA A 215 4.37 9.27 -23.60
CA ALA A 215 4.52 7.94 -24.20
C ALA A 215 5.64 7.09 -23.55
N SER A 216 6.68 7.74 -22.99
CA SER A 216 7.74 7.07 -22.24
C SER A 216 7.20 6.35 -21.00
N TYR A 217 6.18 6.92 -20.34
CA TYR A 217 5.62 6.33 -19.13
C TYR A 217 4.84 5.05 -19.42
N LYS A 218 4.10 5.02 -20.55
CA LYS A 218 3.49 3.79 -21.09
C LYS A 218 4.54 2.69 -21.22
N THR A 219 5.63 2.98 -21.92
CA THR A 219 6.71 2.01 -22.17
C THR A 219 7.33 1.53 -20.86
N ARG A 220 7.57 2.43 -19.91
CA ARG A 220 8.10 2.09 -18.58
C ARG A 220 7.17 1.14 -17.83
N GLY A 221 5.88 1.45 -17.78
CA GLY A 221 4.88 0.61 -17.11
C GLY A 221 4.82 -0.80 -17.68
N GLU A 222 4.83 -0.93 -19.00
CA GLU A 222 4.87 -2.25 -19.68
C GLU A 222 6.13 -3.05 -19.30
N ARG A 223 7.32 -2.42 -19.22
CA ARG A 223 8.55 -3.10 -18.80
C ARG A 223 8.51 -3.58 -17.35
N ILE A 224 8.04 -2.75 -16.43
CA ILE A 224 7.91 -3.13 -15.02
C ILE A 224 6.92 -4.31 -14.89
N ILE A 225 5.80 -4.25 -15.61
CA ILE A 225 4.82 -5.33 -15.65
C ILE A 225 5.45 -6.64 -16.15
N GLU A 226 6.22 -6.62 -17.23
CA GLU A 226 6.92 -7.81 -17.74
C GLU A 226 7.88 -8.42 -16.70
N GLN A 227 8.65 -7.58 -16.00
CA GLN A 227 9.63 -8.03 -15.00
C GLN A 227 8.98 -8.58 -13.72
N PHE A 228 7.90 -7.96 -13.26
CA PHE A 228 7.31 -8.27 -11.95
C PHE A 228 6.14 -9.26 -12.02
N ALA A 229 5.30 -9.23 -13.06
CA ALA A 229 4.10 -10.07 -13.13
C ALA A 229 4.39 -11.58 -13.17
N ARG A 230 5.63 -11.97 -13.50
CA ARG A 230 6.11 -13.36 -13.47
C ARG A 230 6.22 -13.97 -12.07
N PHE A 231 6.24 -13.16 -11.00
CA PHE A 231 6.31 -13.64 -9.62
C PHE A 231 4.92 -13.72 -8.98
N ASP A 232 4.68 -14.79 -8.21
CA ASP A 232 3.37 -15.06 -7.59
C ASP A 232 3.04 -14.10 -6.44
N ASN A 233 4.05 -13.54 -5.76
CA ASN A 233 3.89 -12.58 -4.67
C ASN A 233 3.76 -11.11 -5.11
N VAL A 234 3.64 -10.80 -6.40
CA VAL A 234 3.24 -9.44 -6.79
C VAL A 234 1.71 -9.32 -6.64
N LEU A 235 1.28 -8.63 -5.60
CA LEU A 235 -0.13 -8.47 -5.26
C LEU A 235 -0.85 -7.59 -6.29
N ALA A 236 -0.27 -6.43 -6.59
CA ALA A 236 -0.89 -5.42 -7.43
C ALA A 236 0.12 -4.44 -8.02
N PHE A 237 -0.26 -3.80 -9.13
CA PHE A 237 0.46 -2.64 -9.69
C PHE A 237 -0.28 -1.35 -9.37
N SER A 238 0.46 -0.31 -8.97
CA SER A 238 -0.05 1.04 -8.81
C SER A 238 0.35 1.91 -10.00
N GLY A 239 -0.63 2.51 -10.67
CA GLY A 239 -0.40 3.35 -11.82
C GLY A 239 0.14 4.74 -11.51
N GLY A 240 0.21 5.15 -10.24
CA GLY A 240 0.66 6.46 -9.81
C GLY A 240 0.41 6.69 -8.32
N ASN A 241 1.13 7.65 -7.73
CA ASN A 241 1.05 8.02 -6.33
C ASN A 241 0.69 9.50 -6.17
N GLU A 242 -0.48 9.77 -5.58
CA GLU A 242 -0.93 11.11 -5.17
C GLU A 242 -0.84 12.21 -6.24
N ILE A 243 -1.00 11.86 -7.53
CA ILE A 243 -0.89 12.86 -8.61
C ILE A 243 -1.93 13.98 -8.42
N ASN A 244 -3.10 13.65 -7.87
CA ASN A 244 -4.15 14.60 -7.53
C ASN A 244 -3.70 15.69 -6.54
N HIS A 245 -2.69 15.42 -5.71
CA HIS A 245 -2.12 16.41 -4.79
C HIS A 245 -1.09 17.34 -5.46
N ARG A 246 -0.52 16.91 -6.60
CA ARG A 246 0.58 17.62 -7.29
C ARG A 246 0.11 18.59 -8.38
N THR A 247 -1.19 18.73 -8.61
CA THR A 247 -1.76 19.54 -9.70
C THR A 247 -1.85 21.05 -9.40
N GLY A 248 -1.28 21.54 -8.31
CA GLY A 248 -1.27 22.97 -7.98
C GLY A 248 -2.65 23.57 -7.67
N GLY A 249 -3.58 22.77 -7.17
CA GLY A 249 -4.95 23.20 -6.82
C GLY A 249 -5.93 23.22 -7.99
N ASN A 250 -5.53 22.73 -9.16
CA ASN A 250 -6.45 22.50 -10.27
C ASN A 250 -7.50 21.42 -9.92
N PRO A 251 -8.69 21.46 -10.55
CA PRO A 251 -9.73 20.47 -10.29
C PRO A 251 -9.26 19.05 -10.65
N TRP A 252 -9.87 18.02 -10.06
CA TRP A 252 -9.51 16.62 -10.33
C TRP A 252 -9.56 16.26 -11.83
N THR A 253 -10.47 16.89 -12.59
CA THR A 253 -10.63 16.73 -14.05
C THR A 253 -9.41 17.18 -14.86
N TRP A 254 -8.51 17.96 -14.25
CA TRP A 254 -7.29 18.45 -14.88
C TRP A 254 -6.35 17.30 -15.28
N ASN A 255 -6.14 16.35 -14.36
CA ASN A 255 -5.09 15.33 -14.50
C ASN A 255 -5.63 13.90 -14.43
N ALA A 256 -6.71 13.65 -13.69
CA ALA A 256 -7.25 12.29 -13.51
C ALA A 256 -7.48 11.52 -14.83
N PRO A 257 -7.85 12.14 -15.97
CA PRO A 257 -7.96 11.43 -17.25
C PRO A 257 -6.65 10.81 -17.72
N CYS A 258 -5.49 11.45 -17.48
CA CYS A 258 -4.17 10.90 -17.80
C CYS A 258 -3.89 9.63 -17.00
N GLN A 259 -4.13 9.69 -15.69
CA GLN A 259 -3.95 8.55 -14.79
C GLN A 259 -4.88 7.38 -15.16
N LYS A 260 -6.16 7.68 -15.44
CA LYS A 260 -7.14 6.68 -15.89
C LYS A 260 -6.74 6.04 -17.21
N LYS A 261 -6.31 6.84 -18.19
CA LYS A 261 -5.83 6.34 -19.47
C LYS A 261 -4.59 5.45 -19.31
N PHE A 262 -3.64 5.82 -18.45
CA PHE A 262 -2.48 4.97 -18.17
C PHE A 262 -2.89 3.61 -17.58
N ILE A 263 -3.78 3.59 -16.58
CA ILE A 263 -4.32 2.35 -16.00
C ILE A 263 -4.94 1.48 -17.10
N ARG A 264 -5.79 2.08 -17.95
CA ARG A 264 -6.44 1.40 -19.07
C ARG A 264 -5.42 0.78 -20.03
N ASP A 265 -4.35 1.48 -20.37
CA ASP A 265 -3.30 0.98 -21.26
C ASP A 265 -2.50 -0.18 -20.63
N MET A 266 -2.18 -0.08 -19.34
CA MET A 266 -1.50 -1.16 -18.61
C MET A 266 -2.36 -2.41 -18.52
N ARG A 267 -3.67 -2.25 -18.24
CA ARG A 267 -4.64 -3.35 -18.26
C ARG A 267 -4.74 -3.99 -19.64
N ALA A 268 -4.79 -3.17 -20.70
CA ALA A 268 -4.83 -3.66 -22.09
C ALA A 268 -3.56 -4.44 -22.47
N PHE A 269 -2.38 -3.99 -22.02
CA PHE A 269 -1.13 -4.70 -22.24
C PHE A 269 -1.15 -6.07 -21.54
N ILE A 270 -1.49 -6.14 -20.26
CA ILE A 270 -1.59 -7.39 -19.49
C ILE A 270 -2.58 -8.36 -20.15
N GLN A 271 -3.76 -7.87 -20.58
CA GLN A 271 -4.79 -8.69 -21.24
C GLN A 271 -4.31 -9.23 -22.60
N SER A 272 -3.49 -8.46 -23.32
CA SER A 272 -2.95 -8.88 -24.62
C SER A 272 -1.93 -10.02 -24.53
N CYS A 273 -1.42 -10.30 -23.32
CA CYS A 273 -0.36 -11.29 -23.07
C CYS A 273 -0.89 -12.55 -22.37
N PRO A 274 -1.24 -13.61 -23.11
CA PRO A 274 -1.98 -14.76 -22.56
C PRO A 274 -1.20 -15.60 -21.53
N ASN A 275 0.14 -15.52 -21.54
CA ASN A 275 0.98 -16.25 -20.58
C ASN A 275 1.30 -15.42 -19.33
N LEU A 276 1.12 -14.10 -19.40
CA LEU A 276 1.44 -13.20 -18.30
C LEU A 276 0.38 -13.30 -17.21
N ARG A 277 0.78 -13.19 -15.94
CA ARG A 277 -0.19 -13.19 -14.84
C ARG A 277 -1.04 -11.94 -14.95
N GLN A 278 -2.35 -12.11 -14.76
CA GLN A 278 -3.33 -11.03 -14.80
C GLN A 278 -3.34 -10.28 -13.46
N VAL A 279 -2.21 -9.64 -13.12
CA VAL A 279 -2.03 -8.87 -11.89
C VAL A 279 -2.92 -7.64 -11.93
N PRO A 280 -3.68 -7.32 -10.88
CA PRO A 280 -4.59 -6.19 -10.90
C PRO A 280 -3.83 -4.86 -10.96
N VAL A 281 -4.32 -3.94 -11.80
CA VAL A 281 -3.79 -2.58 -11.93
C VAL A 281 -4.77 -1.58 -11.31
N GLY A 282 -4.25 -0.74 -10.44
CA GLY A 282 -4.99 0.31 -9.74
C GLY A 282 -4.15 1.56 -9.63
N LEU A 283 -4.35 2.33 -8.57
CA LEU A 283 -3.63 3.56 -8.31
C LEU A 283 -3.68 3.95 -6.84
N VAL A 284 -2.84 4.90 -6.46
CA VAL A 284 -2.85 5.52 -5.14
C VAL A 284 -3.14 7.00 -5.25
N VAL A 285 -4.11 7.48 -4.47
CA VAL A 285 -4.44 8.91 -4.39
C VAL A 285 -4.19 9.47 -2.99
N ALA A 286 -3.93 10.77 -2.91
CA ALA A 286 -4.04 11.49 -1.65
C ALA A 286 -5.52 11.62 -1.26
N ASP A 287 -5.84 11.69 0.03
CA ASP A 287 -7.18 11.98 0.55
C ASP A 287 -7.58 13.46 0.36
N THR A 288 -7.51 13.94 -0.89
CA THR A 288 -7.95 15.26 -1.35
C THR A 288 -8.89 15.09 -2.55
N SER A 289 -10.05 15.76 -2.49
CA SER A 289 -11.14 15.56 -3.48
C SER A 289 -11.52 14.08 -3.63
N ARG A 290 -11.64 13.37 -2.49
CA ARG A 290 -11.89 11.92 -2.42
C ARG A 290 -13.12 11.50 -3.21
N ASP A 291 -14.25 12.17 -3.01
CA ASP A 291 -15.55 11.80 -3.61
C ASP A 291 -15.44 11.68 -5.15
N ASP A 292 -14.87 12.69 -5.79
CA ASP A 292 -14.77 12.75 -7.24
C ASP A 292 -13.73 11.75 -7.78
N ASN A 293 -12.55 11.67 -7.15
CA ASN A 293 -11.50 10.75 -7.58
C ASN A 293 -11.94 9.30 -7.44
N ALA A 294 -12.46 8.90 -6.27
CA ALA A 294 -12.90 7.53 -6.02
C ALA A 294 -13.91 7.08 -7.08
N GLN A 295 -14.99 7.85 -7.25
CA GLN A 295 -16.03 7.52 -8.23
C GLN A 295 -15.51 7.52 -9.67
N TYR A 296 -14.68 8.49 -10.06
CA TYR A 296 -14.14 8.55 -11.41
C TYR A 296 -13.26 7.34 -11.74
N TYR A 297 -12.37 6.91 -10.84
CA TYR A 297 -11.53 5.74 -11.10
C TYR A 297 -12.31 4.41 -11.05
N ASN A 298 -13.47 4.36 -10.39
CA ASN A 298 -14.33 3.18 -10.41
C ASN A 298 -15.27 3.13 -11.64
N CYS A 299 -15.63 4.29 -12.21
CA CYS A 299 -16.55 4.36 -13.34
C CYS A 299 -15.88 4.08 -14.71
N ARG A 300 -16.70 3.90 -15.74
CA ARG A 300 -16.28 3.88 -17.15
C ARG A 300 -16.94 5.05 -17.88
N THR A 301 -16.14 5.87 -18.55
CA THR A 301 -16.62 7.01 -19.35
C THR A 301 -17.10 6.59 -20.72
N ASP A 302 -16.61 5.44 -21.20
CA ASP A 302 -17.21 4.63 -22.25
C ASP A 302 -17.61 3.28 -21.64
N GLU A 303 -18.91 3.00 -21.51
CA GLU A 303 -19.41 1.75 -20.90
C GLU A 303 -18.90 0.49 -21.62
N SER A 304 -18.51 0.60 -22.90
CA SER A 304 -17.98 -0.50 -23.69
C SER A 304 -16.49 -0.77 -23.51
N ASP A 305 -15.73 0.18 -22.93
CA ASP A 305 -14.31 -0.03 -22.58
C ASP A 305 -14.20 -0.52 -21.13
N GLU A 306 -14.21 -1.84 -20.97
CA GLU A 306 -14.12 -2.51 -19.66
C GLU A 306 -12.77 -2.30 -18.95
N LEU A 307 -11.80 -1.69 -19.63
CA LEU A 307 -10.46 -1.45 -19.13
C LEU A 307 -10.29 -0.05 -18.51
N GLU A 308 -11.27 0.86 -18.64
CA GLU A 308 -11.16 2.24 -18.12
C GLU A 308 -11.20 2.38 -16.60
N ASN A 309 -11.84 1.45 -15.89
CA ASN A 309 -11.88 1.49 -14.43
C ASN A 309 -10.58 0.96 -13.81
N ALA A 310 -10.29 1.32 -12.57
CA ALA A 310 -9.25 0.66 -11.80
C ALA A 310 -9.74 -0.73 -11.35
N GLN A 311 -8.82 -1.65 -11.06
CA GLN A 311 -9.16 -2.94 -10.45
C GLN A 311 -9.06 -2.92 -8.92
N TRP A 312 -8.36 -1.92 -8.36
CA TRP A 312 -8.30 -1.62 -6.93
C TRP A 312 -8.00 -0.13 -6.75
N TYR A 313 -8.36 0.42 -5.60
CA TYR A 313 -8.17 1.83 -5.28
C TYR A 313 -7.35 1.98 -3.99
N GLY A 314 -6.21 2.63 -4.09
CA GLY A 314 -5.38 3.02 -2.96
C GLY A 314 -5.67 4.44 -2.51
N ILE A 315 -5.78 4.64 -1.21
CA ILE A 315 -5.88 5.96 -0.61
C ILE A 315 -4.84 6.12 0.50
N ASN A 316 -4.08 7.18 0.41
CA ASN A 316 -3.19 7.65 1.46
C ASN A 316 -3.98 8.56 2.39
N THR A 317 -4.22 8.11 3.62
CA THR A 317 -5.12 8.78 4.56
C THR A 317 -4.59 8.73 5.99
N TYR A 318 -4.60 9.89 6.65
CA TYR A 318 -4.06 10.07 7.99
C TYR A 318 -5.15 10.61 8.93
N VAL A 319 -6.36 10.04 8.84
CA VAL A 319 -7.57 10.56 9.51
C VAL A 319 -7.70 10.17 10.99
N HIS A 320 -6.78 9.37 11.52
CA HIS A 320 -6.79 8.90 12.91
C HIS A 320 -5.52 9.34 13.65
N CYS A 321 -5.58 10.53 14.27
CA CYS A 321 -4.43 11.20 14.91
C CYS A 321 -4.55 11.34 16.44
N ASP A 322 -5.56 10.73 17.04
CA ASP A 322 -5.84 10.77 18.47
C ASP A 322 -5.81 9.35 19.03
N ASP A 323 -5.42 9.18 20.29
CA ASP A 323 -5.42 7.88 20.97
C ASP A 323 -6.85 7.45 21.35
N ILE A 324 -7.63 7.06 20.33
CA ILE A 324 -9.02 6.63 20.45
C ILE A 324 -9.11 5.14 20.10
N SER A 325 -9.21 4.29 21.11
CA SER A 325 -9.36 2.83 20.95
C SER A 325 -10.80 2.36 20.73
N ASP A 326 -11.78 3.25 20.90
CA ASP A 326 -13.20 2.96 20.64
C ASP A 326 -13.55 3.37 19.20
N PRO A 327 -13.77 2.43 18.26
CA PRO A 327 -14.02 2.74 16.85
C PRO A 327 -15.26 3.62 16.65
N THR A 328 -16.25 3.54 17.55
CA THR A 328 -17.46 4.38 17.45
C THR A 328 -17.18 5.86 17.67
N LYS A 329 -16.05 6.20 18.30
CA LYS A 329 -15.59 7.57 18.54
C LYS A 329 -14.57 8.06 17.52
N ALA A 330 -14.06 7.18 16.65
CA ALA A 330 -13.07 7.51 15.63
C ALA A 330 -13.70 8.27 14.45
N THR A 331 -14.05 9.55 14.69
CA THR A 331 -14.85 10.36 13.75
C THR A 331 -14.27 10.42 12.34
N GLY A 332 -12.98 10.71 12.19
CA GLY A 332 -12.32 10.76 10.87
C GLY A 332 -12.37 9.43 10.12
N PHE A 333 -12.15 8.33 10.84
CA PHE A 333 -12.19 6.97 10.29
C PHE A 333 -13.63 6.56 9.90
N ASN A 334 -14.62 6.92 10.72
CA ASN A 334 -16.04 6.70 10.41
C ASN A 334 -16.49 7.51 9.18
N MET A 335 -16.04 8.76 9.06
CA MET A 335 -16.31 9.58 7.85
C MET A 335 -15.67 8.99 6.59
N LEU A 336 -14.47 8.42 6.69
CA LEU A 336 -13.82 7.72 5.58
C LEU A 336 -14.66 6.50 5.14
N ARG A 337 -15.07 5.65 6.09
CA ARG A 337 -15.96 4.50 5.82
C ARG A 337 -17.27 4.95 5.19
N ASP A 338 -17.93 5.95 5.78
CA ASP A 338 -19.23 6.42 5.34
C ASP A 338 -19.18 7.02 3.92
N SER A 339 -18.05 7.63 3.54
CA SER A 339 -17.80 8.03 2.15
C SER A 339 -17.82 6.83 1.21
N PHE A 340 -17.01 5.79 1.45
CA PHE A 340 -16.98 4.62 0.57
C PHE A 340 -18.29 3.82 0.55
N LYS A 341 -18.99 3.81 1.69
CA LYS A 341 -20.36 3.30 1.77
C LYS A 341 -21.33 4.08 0.89
N SER A 342 -21.16 5.40 0.76
CA SER A 342 -22.03 6.23 -0.08
C SER A 342 -21.77 6.09 -1.58
N TYR A 343 -20.62 5.53 -1.97
CA TYR A 343 -20.26 5.35 -3.38
C TYR A 343 -20.66 3.98 -3.94
N ASP A 344 -21.16 3.06 -3.10
CA ASP A 344 -21.39 1.65 -3.43
C ASP A 344 -20.19 1.05 -4.19
N TYR A 345 -19.02 1.15 -3.57
CA TYR A 345 -17.73 1.01 -4.26
C TYR A 345 -17.39 -0.45 -4.61
N SER A 346 -17.33 -0.79 -5.90
CA SER A 346 -17.24 -2.17 -6.38
C SER A 346 -15.86 -2.83 -6.38
N ILE A 347 -14.78 -2.06 -6.19
CA ILE A 347 -13.40 -2.57 -6.22
C ILE A 347 -12.75 -2.48 -4.84
N PRO A 348 -11.72 -3.31 -4.54
CA PRO A 348 -11.05 -3.26 -3.24
C PRO A 348 -10.45 -1.89 -2.97
N VAL A 349 -10.65 -1.38 -1.75
CA VAL A 349 -10.04 -0.13 -1.26
C VAL A 349 -8.93 -0.48 -0.28
N VAL A 350 -7.72 0.00 -0.53
CA VAL A 350 -6.56 -0.22 0.33
C VAL A 350 -6.14 1.11 0.93
N LEU A 351 -5.96 1.15 2.25
CA LEU A 351 -5.34 2.31 2.90
C LEU A 351 -3.83 2.23 2.67
N THR A 352 -3.36 2.69 1.50
CA THR A 352 -1.98 2.50 1.03
C THR A 352 -0.95 3.29 1.83
N GLU A 353 -1.41 4.29 2.56
CA GLU A 353 -0.70 4.89 3.68
C GLU A 353 -1.72 5.18 4.79
N PHE A 354 -1.36 4.79 6.02
CA PHE A 354 -2.06 5.13 7.24
C PHE A 354 -1.08 5.22 8.43
N GLY A 355 -1.57 5.65 9.59
CA GLY A 355 -0.77 5.78 10.81
C GLY A 355 -0.26 7.21 11.01
N CYS A 356 -1.19 8.15 11.26
CA CYS A 356 -0.89 9.55 11.54
C CYS A 356 0.17 9.72 12.65
N VAL A 357 0.98 10.78 12.57
CA VAL A 357 1.91 11.19 13.63
C VAL A 357 1.34 12.43 14.31
N SER A 358 1.20 12.37 15.64
CA SER A 358 0.51 13.41 16.43
C SER A 358 1.08 13.52 17.83
N PRO A 359 1.19 14.73 18.42
CA PRO A 359 1.60 14.91 19.80
C PRO A 359 0.57 14.40 20.81
N ALA A 360 -0.64 14.00 20.35
CA ALA A 360 -1.65 13.38 21.19
C ALA A 360 -1.30 11.93 21.59
N PHE A 361 -0.40 11.27 20.85
CA PHE A 361 0.04 9.91 21.15
C PHE A 361 1.03 9.86 22.34
N PRO A 362 1.07 8.74 23.09
CA PRO A 362 1.86 8.63 24.30
C PRO A 362 3.37 8.68 24.05
N THR A 363 4.10 9.13 25.07
CA THR A 363 5.55 8.88 25.17
C THR A 363 5.77 7.48 25.74
N VAL A 364 6.55 6.64 25.04
CA VAL A 364 6.89 5.28 25.46
C VAL A 364 8.40 5.12 25.39
N ASP A 365 9.01 4.59 26.45
CA ASP A 365 10.46 4.34 26.54
C ASP A 365 11.36 5.53 26.13
N GLY A 366 10.90 6.75 26.41
CA GLY A 366 11.62 7.99 26.09
C GLY A 366 11.45 8.47 24.65
N TYR A 367 10.63 7.82 23.83
CA TYR A 367 10.24 8.27 22.50
C TYR A 367 8.85 8.92 22.58
N GLU A 368 8.73 10.17 22.15
CA GLU A 368 7.46 10.90 22.09
C GLU A 368 6.58 10.42 20.91
N ALA A 369 5.28 10.72 20.98
CA ALA A 369 4.31 10.52 19.90
C ALA A 369 4.27 9.10 19.31
N GLN A 370 4.34 8.08 20.17
CA GLN A 370 4.34 6.69 19.74
C GLN A 370 2.93 6.26 19.34
N ARG A 371 2.72 6.16 18.03
CA ARG A 371 1.46 5.77 17.38
C ARG A 371 0.90 4.48 17.97
N THR A 372 -0.39 4.47 18.25
CA THR A 372 -1.09 3.34 18.89
C THR A 372 -1.70 2.37 17.88
N PHE A 373 -1.85 2.78 16.61
CA PHE A 373 -2.30 1.94 15.50
C PHE A 373 -3.68 1.28 15.71
N HIS A 374 -4.59 1.95 16.40
CA HIS A 374 -5.98 1.47 16.52
C HIS A 374 -6.67 1.38 15.14
N ASP A 375 -6.29 2.23 14.18
CA ASP A 375 -6.76 2.19 12.80
C ASP A 375 -6.37 0.89 12.07
N ALA A 376 -5.22 0.28 12.37
CA ALA A 376 -4.85 -1.07 11.88
C ALA A 376 -5.79 -2.16 12.41
N VAL A 377 -6.30 -2.02 13.63
CA VAL A 377 -7.34 -2.92 14.16
C VAL A 377 -8.68 -2.63 13.49
N PHE A 378 -9.09 -1.36 13.45
CA PHE A 378 -10.42 -0.95 12.99
C PHE A 378 -10.68 -1.34 11.54
N MET A 379 -9.73 -1.12 10.62
CA MET A 379 -9.91 -1.46 9.20
C MET A 379 -10.25 -2.94 8.96
N ASN A 380 -9.90 -3.82 9.90
CA ASN A 380 -10.14 -5.25 9.81
C ASN A 380 -11.38 -5.72 10.59
N LEU A 381 -12.07 -4.85 11.32
CA LEU A 381 -13.34 -5.20 11.98
C LEU A 381 -14.46 -5.31 10.93
N PRO A 382 -15.49 -6.17 11.15
CA PRO A 382 -16.56 -6.40 10.18
C PRO A 382 -17.31 -5.14 9.69
N GLU A 383 -17.38 -4.09 10.53
CA GLU A 383 -18.01 -2.81 10.17
C GLU A 383 -17.21 -2.00 9.14
N TYR A 384 -15.91 -2.28 8.99
CA TYR A 384 -15.00 -1.58 8.08
C TYR A 384 -14.46 -2.49 6.98
N SER A 385 -14.29 -3.79 7.23
CA SER A 385 -13.73 -4.74 6.25
C SER A 385 -14.64 -5.01 5.05
N ASP A 386 -15.91 -4.58 5.12
CA ASP A 386 -16.80 -4.49 3.95
C ASP A 386 -16.39 -3.38 2.97
N TYR A 387 -15.71 -2.33 3.44
CA TYR A 387 -15.31 -1.18 2.63
C TYR A 387 -13.81 -1.10 2.41
N PHE A 388 -12.99 -1.65 3.30
CA PHE A 388 -11.54 -1.62 3.23
C PHE A 388 -10.94 -3.03 3.24
N ALA A 389 -9.97 -3.25 2.35
CA ALA A 389 -9.25 -4.51 2.21
C ALA A 389 -7.97 -4.57 3.07
N GLY A 390 -7.91 -3.77 4.13
CA GLY A 390 -6.72 -3.55 4.96
C GLY A 390 -5.89 -2.34 4.50
N GLY A 391 -4.61 -2.33 4.87
CA GLY A 391 -3.76 -1.16 4.66
C GLY A 391 -2.27 -1.40 4.87
N VAL A 392 -1.49 -0.41 4.46
CA VAL A 392 -0.03 -0.38 4.49
C VAL A 392 0.42 0.82 5.34
N ALA A 393 1.02 0.55 6.50
CA ALA A 393 1.43 1.59 7.44
C ALA A 393 2.57 2.43 6.87
N PHE A 394 2.49 3.75 6.97
CA PHE A 394 3.56 4.66 6.55
C PHE A 394 4.37 5.07 7.78
N GLU A 395 5.63 4.67 7.95
CA GLU A 395 6.49 3.86 7.06
C GLU A 395 7.49 3.01 7.86
N TYR A 396 8.24 2.13 7.18
CA TYR A 396 9.20 1.22 7.81
C TYR A 396 10.27 1.95 8.64
N SER A 397 10.97 2.90 8.03
CA SER A 397 12.08 3.63 8.65
C SER A 397 11.88 5.13 8.52
N THR A 398 12.18 5.88 9.58
CA THR A 398 12.20 7.34 9.55
C THR A 398 13.21 7.84 8.51
N GLU A 399 12.73 8.57 7.51
CA GLU A 399 13.59 9.27 6.56
C GLU A 399 14.28 10.47 7.21
N ASN A 400 15.59 10.34 7.48
CA ASN A 400 16.41 11.41 8.05
C ASN A 400 16.24 12.76 7.30
N ALA A 401 16.20 12.69 5.96
CA ALA A 401 16.02 13.85 5.07
C ALA A 401 14.73 14.64 5.33
N ASN A 402 13.67 14.00 5.83
CA ASN A 402 12.38 14.62 6.11
C ASN A 402 12.26 15.04 7.58
N SER A 403 12.81 14.24 8.51
CA SER A 403 12.52 14.37 9.93
C SER A 403 13.52 15.24 10.70
N MET A 404 14.80 15.27 10.30
CA MET A 404 15.90 15.84 11.11
C MET A 404 15.71 17.31 11.51
N SER A 405 14.98 18.08 10.70
CA SER A 405 14.73 19.51 10.95
C SER A 405 13.73 19.77 12.10
N THR A 406 12.91 18.77 12.44
CA THR A 406 11.84 18.88 13.45
C THR A 406 11.98 17.87 14.58
N SER A 407 12.68 16.76 14.36
CA SER A 407 13.09 15.79 15.36
C SER A 407 14.52 15.36 15.05
N ALA A 408 15.47 15.75 15.90
CA ALA A 408 16.88 15.42 15.68
C ALA A 408 17.14 13.93 15.97
N TYR A 409 18.12 13.34 15.27
CA TYR A 409 18.60 12.00 15.59
C TYR A 409 18.91 11.87 17.09
N PRO A 410 18.51 10.78 17.80
CA PRO A 410 17.92 9.53 17.29
C PRO A 410 16.38 9.54 17.20
N PHE A 411 15.78 10.70 16.92
CA PHE A 411 14.35 10.90 16.67
C PHE A 411 13.45 10.55 17.86
N ASN A 412 13.92 10.83 19.08
CA ASN A 412 13.17 10.55 20.31
C ASN A 412 12.11 11.63 20.65
N THR A 413 12.19 12.81 20.05
CA THR A 413 11.19 13.88 20.21
C THR A 413 10.16 13.86 19.10
N PHE A 414 8.98 14.44 19.35
CA PHE A 414 7.95 14.60 18.33
C PHE A 414 8.47 15.45 17.15
N GLY A 415 8.28 14.93 15.94
CA GLY A 415 8.39 15.69 14.70
C GLY A 415 7.27 15.24 13.76
N PRO A 416 6.58 16.16 13.06
CA PRO A 416 5.42 15.83 12.22
C PRO A 416 5.76 14.90 11.05
N GLN A 417 7.04 14.77 10.70
CA GLN A 417 7.54 13.87 9.64
C GLN A 417 8.23 12.61 10.20
N ASN A 418 8.15 12.33 11.50
CA ASN A 418 8.77 11.15 12.11
C ASN A 418 7.85 9.91 12.01
N TYR A 419 7.58 9.45 10.78
CA TYR A 419 6.63 8.37 10.48
C TYR A 419 7.20 6.95 10.63
N GLY A 420 8.47 6.78 10.98
CA GLY A 420 9.08 5.45 11.05
C GLY A 420 8.44 4.54 12.10
N LEU A 421 8.55 3.22 11.86
CA LEU A 421 8.48 2.19 12.90
C LEU A 421 9.85 1.99 13.58
N GLY A 422 10.87 2.68 13.08
CA GLY A 422 12.23 2.69 13.56
C GLY A 422 13.08 3.65 12.75
N TYR A 423 14.39 3.61 12.94
CA TYR A 423 15.37 4.45 12.26
C TYR A 423 16.68 3.68 12.04
N PHE A 424 17.55 4.20 11.19
CA PHE A 424 18.86 3.59 10.94
C PHE A 424 19.95 4.15 11.85
N MET A 425 20.85 3.29 12.32
CA MET A 425 22.05 3.64 13.07
C MET A 425 23.32 3.08 12.39
N PRO A 426 24.50 3.67 12.60
CA PRO A 426 24.73 4.97 13.26
C PRO A 426 24.16 6.14 12.44
N GLU A 427 24.19 7.36 12.99
CA GLU A 427 23.64 8.57 12.35
C GLU A 427 24.23 8.79 10.95
N GLU A 428 25.51 8.48 10.77
CA GLU A 428 26.27 8.62 9.53
C GLU A 428 26.24 7.41 8.59
N CYS A 429 25.38 6.41 8.84
CA CYS A 429 25.33 5.21 8.03
C CYS A 429 24.92 5.51 6.58
N THR A 430 25.51 4.77 5.63
CA THR A 430 25.38 5.01 4.18
C THR A 430 24.94 3.80 3.39
N ASP A 431 25.02 2.60 3.98
CA ASP A 431 24.96 1.30 3.28
C ASP A 431 25.91 1.18 2.07
N ALA A 432 26.89 2.08 1.99
CA ALA A 432 27.95 2.17 1.00
C ALA A 432 29.26 2.53 1.72
N GLY A 433 29.73 1.62 2.57
CA GLY A 433 30.94 1.75 3.39
C GLY A 433 30.70 1.85 4.89
N ILE A 434 29.54 2.37 5.33
CA ILE A 434 29.09 2.32 6.73
C ILE A 434 27.72 1.63 6.76
N ASN A 435 27.68 0.39 7.26
CA ASN A 435 26.45 -0.39 7.32
C ASN A 435 25.41 0.27 8.24
N CYS A 436 24.17 0.37 7.77
CA CYS A 436 23.04 0.78 8.57
C CYS A 436 22.45 -0.44 9.31
N THR A 437 22.14 -0.26 10.59
CA THR A 437 21.35 -1.19 11.40
C THR A 437 19.99 -0.58 11.70
N PHE A 438 18.91 -1.34 11.53
CA PHE A 438 17.56 -0.88 11.86
C PHE A 438 17.30 -0.96 13.37
N GLN A 439 16.90 0.16 13.96
CA GLN A 439 16.52 0.28 15.37
C GLN A 439 15.03 0.57 15.46
N ARG A 440 14.28 -0.35 16.08
CA ARG A 440 12.83 -0.18 16.29
C ARG A 440 12.53 0.96 17.26
N PHE A 441 11.46 1.69 16.96
CA PHE A 441 10.73 2.48 17.94
C PHE A 441 9.70 1.62 18.69
N PRO A 442 9.21 2.07 19.86
CA PRO A 442 8.12 1.39 20.57
C PRO A 442 6.85 1.17 19.73
N ASN A 443 6.50 2.11 18.83
CA ASN A 443 5.32 1.98 17.98
C ASN A 443 5.37 0.76 17.02
N PHE A 444 6.53 0.14 16.80
CA PHE A 444 6.67 -1.14 16.08
C PHE A 444 5.87 -2.24 16.76
N GLU A 445 5.98 -2.36 18.09
CA GLU A 445 5.27 -3.41 18.83
C GLU A 445 3.75 -3.12 18.88
N ASN A 446 3.34 -1.85 18.89
CA ASN A 446 1.92 -1.48 18.79
C ASN A 446 1.30 -1.95 17.46
N LEU A 447 1.99 -1.71 16.33
CA LEU A 447 1.51 -2.16 15.02
C LEU A 447 1.49 -3.69 14.92
N LYS A 448 2.52 -4.35 15.44
CA LYS A 448 2.59 -5.81 15.52
C LYS A 448 1.41 -6.38 16.33
N GLU A 449 1.10 -5.80 17.49
CA GLU A 449 -0.04 -6.20 18.30
C GLU A 449 -1.35 -6.06 17.52
N ALA A 450 -1.54 -4.93 16.82
CA ALA A 450 -2.69 -4.72 15.95
C ALA A 450 -2.81 -5.80 14.86
N TYR A 451 -1.71 -6.12 14.16
CA TYR A 451 -1.69 -7.17 13.13
C TYR A 451 -1.92 -8.57 13.67
N THR A 452 -1.38 -8.88 14.85
CA THR A 452 -1.59 -10.16 15.54
C THR A 452 -3.04 -10.33 16.01
N SER A 453 -3.75 -9.23 16.26
CA SER A 453 -5.15 -9.26 16.70
C SER A 453 -6.14 -9.62 15.59
N TYR A 454 -5.70 -9.65 14.33
CA TYR A 454 -6.55 -9.99 13.20
C TYR A 454 -7.09 -11.42 13.28
N ASP A 455 -8.41 -11.56 13.21
CA ASP A 455 -9.11 -12.84 13.19
C ASP A 455 -9.88 -13.01 11.87
N SER A 456 -9.41 -13.92 11.01
CA SER A 456 -10.06 -14.24 9.74
C SER A 456 -11.17 -15.28 9.85
N SER A 457 -11.48 -15.80 11.05
CA SER A 457 -12.40 -16.94 11.22
C SER A 457 -13.83 -16.68 10.76
N SER A 458 -14.25 -15.42 10.73
CA SER A 458 -15.57 -14.99 10.27
C SER A 458 -15.59 -14.53 8.82
N GLU A 459 -14.43 -14.44 8.17
CA GLU A 459 -14.33 -13.96 6.80
C GLU A 459 -14.75 -15.05 5.81
N PRO A 460 -15.44 -14.68 4.71
CA PRO A 460 -15.84 -15.65 3.70
C PRO A 460 -14.61 -16.14 2.92
N THR A 461 -14.68 -17.35 2.39
CA THR A 461 -13.71 -17.84 1.40
C THR A 461 -14.16 -17.41 0.01
N LEU A 462 -13.26 -17.45 -0.97
CA LEU A 462 -13.52 -17.18 -2.38
C LEU A 462 -14.77 -17.91 -2.91
N SER A 463 -14.93 -19.17 -2.46
CA SER A 463 -16.05 -20.03 -2.86
C SER A 463 -17.38 -19.67 -2.19
N SER A 464 -17.35 -19.22 -0.92
CA SER A 464 -18.56 -18.85 -0.18
C SER A 464 -18.94 -17.38 -0.36
N TYR A 465 -18.00 -16.54 -0.78
CA TYR A 465 -18.21 -15.11 -0.95
C TYR A 465 -19.17 -14.81 -2.09
N LYS A 466 -20.21 -14.04 -1.76
CA LYS A 466 -21.15 -13.45 -2.71
C LYS A 466 -20.92 -11.96 -2.70
N ILE A 467 -20.69 -11.37 -3.87
CA ILE A 467 -20.53 -9.93 -4.01
C ILE A 467 -21.85 -9.28 -3.54
N PRO A 468 -21.82 -8.42 -2.50
CA PRO A 468 -23.03 -7.73 -2.05
C PRO A 468 -23.55 -6.79 -3.13
N SER A 469 -24.86 -6.53 -3.14
CA SER A 469 -25.51 -5.68 -4.15
C SER A 469 -25.13 -4.19 -4.10
N ASN A 470 -24.34 -3.78 -3.12
CA ASN A 470 -23.77 -2.43 -3.01
C ASN A 470 -22.29 -2.42 -3.46
N HIS A 471 -21.83 -3.48 -4.11
CA HIS A 471 -20.48 -3.65 -4.65
C HIS A 471 -20.47 -4.36 -6.02
N ASP A 472 -21.63 -4.69 -6.59
CA ASP A 472 -21.76 -5.48 -7.82
C ASP A 472 -21.66 -4.64 -9.11
N GLU A 473 -21.89 -3.33 -9.02
CA GLU A 473 -21.81 -2.40 -10.15
C GLU A 473 -20.73 -1.32 -9.93
N SER A 474 -20.04 -0.95 -11.02
CA SER A 474 -19.14 0.20 -10.99
C SER A 474 -19.89 1.49 -10.67
N SER A 475 -19.25 2.41 -9.96
CA SER A 475 -19.83 3.72 -9.65
C SER A 475 -20.19 4.48 -10.93
N ALA A 476 -21.24 5.30 -10.86
CA ALA A 476 -21.53 6.25 -11.92
C ALA A 476 -20.41 7.31 -12.01
N CYS A 477 -20.04 7.71 -13.23
CA CYS A 477 -19.06 8.78 -13.38
C CYS A 477 -19.60 10.11 -12.82
N PRO A 478 -18.79 10.87 -12.07
CA PRO A 478 -19.16 12.21 -11.63
C PRO A 478 -19.61 13.09 -12.79
N LYS A 479 -20.55 14.00 -12.53
CA LYS A 479 -21.07 14.89 -13.58
C LYS A 479 -19.95 15.74 -14.18
N GLY A 480 -19.83 15.72 -15.51
CA GLY A 480 -18.79 16.46 -16.22
C GLY A 480 -17.43 15.74 -16.25
N SER A 481 -17.42 14.44 -15.92
CA SER A 481 -16.26 13.57 -16.08
C SER A 481 -15.67 13.66 -17.51
N PRO A 482 -14.35 13.89 -17.65
CA PRO A 482 -13.72 13.87 -18.96
C PRO A 482 -13.74 12.45 -19.54
N ILE A 483 -14.19 12.34 -20.78
CA ILE A 483 -14.26 11.07 -21.53
C ILE A 483 -12.92 10.83 -22.20
N LEU A 484 -12.32 9.65 -22.02
CA LEU A 484 -10.97 9.38 -22.52
C LEU A 484 -10.86 9.45 -24.05
N SER A 485 -11.91 9.03 -24.75
CA SER A 485 -11.97 9.05 -26.22
C SER A 485 -12.08 10.46 -26.83
N ASN A 486 -12.32 11.49 -26.02
CA ASN A 486 -12.30 12.89 -26.46
C ASN A 486 -10.89 13.46 -26.59
N PHE A 487 -9.87 12.74 -26.10
CA PHE A 487 -8.48 13.16 -26.14
C PHE A 487 -7.71 12.43 -27.24
N THR A 488 -6.62 13.04 -27.71
CA THR A 488 -5.61 12.38 -28.53
C THR A 488 -4.39 12.13 -27.67
N TRP A 489 -4.08 10.86 -27.40
CA TRP A 489 -3.00 10.48 -26.49
C TRP A 489 -1.70 10.21 -27.24
N GLU A 490 -0.59 10.74 -26.75
CA GLU A 490 0.73 10.51 -27.34
C GLU A 490 1.05 9.00 -27.40
N GLY A 491 0.76 8.28 -26.31
CA GLY A 491 1.00 6.85 -26.16
C GLY A 491 0.23 5.95 -27.14
N ASP A 492 -0.85 6.41 -27.77
CA ASP A 492 -1.60 5.63 -28.76
C ASP A 492 -0.81 5.44 -30.06
N SER A 493 0.12 6.35 -30.36
CA SER A 493 1.05 6.21 -31.49
C SER A 493 2.21 5.26 -31.21
N SER A 494 2.45 4.95 -29.93
CA SER A 494 3.52 4.06 -29.49
C SER A 494 3.03 2.62 -29.46
N ARG A 495 3.78 1.73 -30.11
CA ARG A 495 3.51 0.29 -30.08
C ARG A 495 3.74 -0.22 -28.66
N ASN A 496 2.83 -1.09 -28.21
CA ASN A 496 3.04 -1.85 -26.99
C ASN A 496 4.27 -2.76 -27.15
N LEU A 497 4.90 -3.11 -26.03
CA LEU A 497 5.90 -4.16 -25.98
C LEU A 497 5.34 -5.50 -26.48
N ALA A 498 6.22 -6.35 -26.99
CA ALA A 498 5.85 -7.70 -27.40
C ALA A 498 5.71 -8.57 -26.17
N CYS A 499 4.62 -9.33 -26.08
CA CYS A 499 4.41 -10.20 -24.93
C CYS A 499 5.58 -11.15 -24.68
N PRO A 500 5.96 -11.36 -23.41
CA PRO A 500 7.05 -12.26 -23.05
C PRO A 500 6.75 -13.69 -23.50
N SER A 501 7.79 -14.47 -23.74
CA SER A 501 7.63 -15.90 -24.02
C SER A 501 7.00 -16.60 -22.80
N LYS A 502 6.45 -17.80 -23.01
CA LYS A 502 5.89 -18.61 -21.93
C LYS A 502 6.90 -18.88 -20.80
N ALA A 503 8.19 -19.02 -21.14
CA ALA A 503 9.25 -19.25 -20.16
C ALA A 503 9.60 -17.99 -19.35
N GLU A 504 9.42 -16.80 -19.92
CA GLU A 504 9.68 -15.52 -19.24
C GLU A 504 8.47 -15.02 -18.43
N SER A 505 7.26 -15.46 -18.78
CA SER A 505 5.99 -15.00 -18.19
C SER A 505 5.73 -15.52 -16.77
N ARG A 506 6.54 -16.46 -16.28
CA ARG A 506 6.45 -17.06 -14.94
C ARG A 506 7.84 -17.39 -14.44
N TYR A 507 8.08 -17.12 -13.17
CA TYR A 507 9.32 -17.48 -12.51
C TYR A 507 9.04 -18.19 -11.20
N GLN A 508 9.53 -19.43 -11.09
CA GLN A 508 9.48 -20.19 -9.86
C GLN A 508 10.77 -19.95 -9.08
N CYS A 509 10.63 -19.40 -7.88
CA CYS A 509 11.76 -19.22 -6.98
C CYS A 509 12.38 -20.56 -6.58
N PRO A 510 13.72 -20.69 -6.64
CA PRO A 510 14.39 -21.93 -6.22
C PRO A 510 14.05 -22.28 -4.77
N ASN A 511 13.86 -23.57 -4.49
CA ASN A 511 13.59 -24.12 -3.16
C ASN A 511 12.23 -23.74 -2.54
N LEU A 512 11.35 -23.04 -3.26
CA LEU A 512 9.96 -22.85 -2.84
C LEU A 512 9.04 -23.86 -3.53
N PRO A 513 8.05 -24.44 -2.81
CA PRO A 513 7.04 -25.29 -3.42
C PRO A 513 6.30 -24.57 -4.55
N VAL A 514 5.96 -25.30 -5.60
CA VAL A 514 5.09 -24.78 -6.66
C VAL A 514 3.66 -24.72 -6.12
N PRO A 515 2.98 -23.56 -6.20
CA PRO A 515 1.55 -23.49 -5.90
C PRO A 515 0.78 -24.50 -6.76
N SER A 516 0.20 -25.52 -6.13
CA SER A 516 -0.70 -26.45 -6.81
C SER A 516 -2.09 -25.86 -6.79
N LEU A 517 -2.59 -25.42 -7.96
CA LEU A 517 -4.01 -25.13 -8.12
C LEU A 517 -4.82 -26.35 -7.64
N ALA A 518 -5.79 -26.13 -6.75
CA ALA A 518 -6.71 -27.20 -6.35
C ALA A 518 -7.42 -27.75 -7.60
N PRO A 519 -7.61 -29.08 -7.73
CA PRO A 519 -8.26 -29.65 -8.90
C PRO A 519 -9.70 -29.12 -8.99
N SER A 520 -9.98 -28.39 -10.06
CA SER A 520 -11.35 -28.11 -10.51
C SER A 520 -12.15 -29.41 -10.53
N LEU A 521 -13.35 -29.37 -9.93
CA LEU A 521 -14.31 -30.47 -9.95
C LEU A 521 -14.56 -30.91 -11.40
N ALA A 522 -14.01 -32.06 -11.77
CA ALA A 522 -14.27 -32.68 -13.06
C ALA A 522 -15.77 -32.99 -13.23
N PRO A 523 -16.39 -32.73 -14.39
CA PRO A 523 -17.73 -33.21 -14.68
C PRO A 523 -17.74 -34.72 -14.86
N SER A 524 -18.77 -35.37 -14.32
CA SER A 524 -18.94 -36.83 -14.33
C SER A 524 -19.14 -37.39 -15.75
N SER A 525 -18.58 -38.57 -15.94
CA SER A 525 -18.45 -39.36 -17.17
C SER A 525 -19.75 -39.81 -17.84
N THR A 526 -19.83 -39.74 -19.19
CA THR A 526 -20.16 -40.84 -20.14
C THR A 526 -20.03 -40.37 -21.62
N PRO A 527 -19.85 -41.26 -22.62
CA PRO A 527 -18.94 -41.03 -23.76
C PRO A 527 -19.61 -40.81 -25.13
N GLU A 528 -19.00 -40.00 -26.01
CA GLU A 528 -18.49 -40.38 -27.36
C GLU A 528 -17.99 -39.18 -28.22
N MET A 529 -16.83 -39.40 -28.84
CA MET A 529 -16.09 -38.69 -29.92
C MET A 529 -16.63 -37.40 -30.56
N SER A 530 -15.85 -36.30 -30.49
CA SER A 530 -14.93 -35.86 -31.57
C SER A 530 -14.11 -34.62 -31.13
N SER A 531 -13.09 -34.30 -31.92
CA SER A 531 -11.80 -33.68 -31.61
C SER A 531 -11.74 -32.15 -31.46
N MET A 532 -10.88 -31.71 -30.50
CA MET A 532 -9.96 -30.54 -30.50
C MET A 532 -10.54 -29.13 -30.72
N ASP A 533 -10.56 -28.31 -29.66
CA ASP A 533 -9.55 -27.26 -29.38
C ASP A 533 -9.83 -26.67 -27.98
N GLY A 534 -8.83 -26.54 -27.12
CA GLY A 534 -9.00 -26.30 -25.68
C GLY A 534 -8.45 -24.95 -25.24
N SER A 535 -9.27 -23.90 -25.36
CA SER A 535 -9.05 -22.61 -24.70
C SER A 535 -10.01 -22.51 -23.52
N LEU A 536 -9.49 -22.49 -22.28
CA LEU A 536 -10.28 -22.14 -21.10
C LEU A 536 -10.44 -20.62 -21.06
N GLN A 537 -11.59 -20.11 -21.49
CA GLN A 537 -12.00 -18.73 -21.27
C GLN A 537 -12.21 -18.49 -19.78
N LEU A 538 -11.48 -17.51 -19.24
CA LEU A 538 -11.62 -16.99 -17.88
C LEU A 538 -12.63 -15.82 -17.88
N ASP A 539 -13.71 -15.93 -18.66
CA ASP A 539 -14.63 -14.81 -18.92
C ASP A 539 -15.83 -14.74 -17.95
N GLU A 540 -15.82 -15.51 -16.85
CA GLU A 540 -16.98 -15.62 -15.96
C GLU A 540 -16.73 -15.21 -14.49
N ILE A 541 -15.79 -14.28 -14.27
CA ILE A 541 -15.61 -13.64 -12.94
C ILE A 541 -15.79 -12.11 -12.97
N ASN A 542 -15.92 -11.47 -14.13
CA ASN A 542 -15.99 -9.99 -14.24
C ASN A 542 -17.21 -9.41 -14.98
N SER A 543 -18.28 -10.17 -15.20
CA SER A 543 -19.47 -9.65 -15.91
C SER A 543 -20.75 -9.95 -15.15
N GLY A 544 -21.24 -8.97 -14.38
CA GLY A 544 -22.62 -8.94 -13.90
C GLY A 544 -23.52 -8.31 -14.97
N SER A 545 -24.13 -9.11 -15.84
CA SER A 545 -25.28 -8.66 -16.63
C SER A 545 -26.43 -9.65 -16.50
N GLY A 546 -27.42 -9.29 -15.68
CA GLY A 546 -28.70 -9.98 -15.65
C GLY A 546 -29.60 -9.46 -16.77
N THR A 547 -29.79 -10.26 -17.83
CA THR A 547 -30.95 -10.11 -18.70
C THR A 547 -31.76 -11.39 -18.67
N ASP A 548 -33.01 -11.29 -18.25
CA ASP A 548 -34.07 -12.17 -18.73
C ASP A 548 -35.33 -11.32 -18.95
N GLY A 549 -35.82 -11.34 -20.18
CA GLY A 549 -37.03 -10.65 -20.59
C GLY A 549 -38.05 -11.65 -21.10
N THR A 550 -39.32 -11.48 -20.71
CA THR A 550 -40.48 -11.91 -21.51
C THR A 550 -41.72 -11.05 -21.22
N GLY A 551 -42.28 -10.45 -22.28
CA GLY A 551 -43.75 -10.38 -22.49
C GLY A 551 -44.48 -9.06 -22.21
N PRO A 552 -45.25 -8.51 -23.17
CA PRO A 552 -45.83 -7.17 -23.10
C PRO A 552 -47.19 -7.15 -22.39
N GLY A 553 -47.35 -6.22 -21.44
CA GLY A 553 -48.62 -5.96 -20.77
C GLY A 553 -48.88 -4.46 -20.67
N THR A 554 -49.72 -3.96 -21.56
CA THR A 554 -50.40 -2.66 -21.44
C THR A 554 -51.14 -2.60 -20.11
N VAL A 555 -51.06 -1.50 -19.36
CA VAL A 555 -52.21 -0.78 -18.73
C VAL A 555 -51.80 0.28 -17.68
N LEU A 556 -52.33 1.47 -17.92
CA LEU A 556 -52.71 2.61 -17.07
C LEU A 556 -51.75 3.28 -16.06
N ARG A 557 -51.53 4.57 -16.36
CA ARG A 557 -51.43 5.67 -15.40
C ARG A 557 -52.44 5.55 -14.25
N SER A 558 -51.98 5.73 -13.02
CA SER A 558 -52.72 6.47 -12.01
C SER A 558 -51.75 7.27 -11.15
N GLY A 559 -52.01 8.56 -11.02
CA GLY A 559 -51.30 9.44 -10.10
C GLY A 559 -51.76 9.21 -8.66
N ALA A 560 -50.86 9.50 -7.73
CA ALA A 560 -51.22 9.89 -6.38
C ALA A 560 -50.24 10.98 -5.94
N VAL A 561 -50.80 12.18 -5.81
CA VAL A 561 -50.19 13.36 -5.21
C VAL A 561 -50.08 13.14 -3.71
N SER A 562 -48.94 13.50 -3.10
CA SER A 562 -48.95 13.95 -1.71
C SER A 562 -48.05 15.19 -1.57
N ARG A 563 -48.61 16.21 -0.92
CA ARG A 563 -48.11 17.58 -0.81
C ARG A 563 -47.40 17.82 0.54
N TYR A 564 -46.64 18.91 0.54
CA TYR A 564 -46.16 19.75 1.66
C TYR A 564 -44.87 19.27 2.36
N ASN A 565 -43.87 20.11 2.65
CA ASN A 565 -43.79 21.57 2.68
C ASN A 565 -42.33 22.01 2.49
N GLY A 566 -42.08 22.96 1.59
CA GLY A 566 -40.79 23.64 1.45
C GLY A 566 -40.75 24.90 2.32
N VAL A 567 -39.61 25.13 2.97
CA VAL A 567 -39.25 26.46 3.49
C VAL A 567 -38.02 26.92 2.72
N LEU A 568 -38.28 27.95 1.92
CA LEU A 568 -37.34 28.73 1.13
C LEU A 568 -36.67 29.75 2.07
N VAL A 569 -35.33 29.81 2.10
CA VAL A 569 -34.62 30.98 2.64
C VAL A 569 -33.73 31.54 1.54
N THR A 570 -34.07 32.77 1.18
CA THR A 570 -33.56 33.55 0.06
C THR A 570 -32.21 34.20 0.40
N LEU A 571 -31.32 34.20 -0.58
CA LEU A 571 -30.12 35.03 -0.68
C LEU A 571 -30.42 36.53 -0.47
N LEU A 572 -29.58 37.20 0.32
CA LEU A 572 -29.37 38.65 0.24
C LEU A 572 -27.87 38.96 0.31
N ALA A 573 -27.34 39.39 -0.82
CA ALA A 573 -26.07 40.08 -0.92
C ALA A 573 -26.22 41.52 -0.41
N SER A 574 -25.23 42.02 0.32
CA SER A 574 -24.97 43.45 0.47
C SER A 574 -23.48 43.67 0.70
N ALA A 575 -22.89 44.45 -0.20
CA ALA A 575 -21.53 44.95 -0.16
C ALA A 575 -21.32 45.93 1.00
N PHE A 576 -20.12 45.96 1.56
CA PHE A 576 -19.56 47.20 2.12
C PHE A 576 -18.08 47.32 1.78
N VAL A 577 -17.78 48.45 1.13
CA VAL A 577 -16.46 49.01 0.82
C VAL A 577 -15.78 49.45 2.12
N GLY A 578 -14.47 49.26 2.18
CA GLY A 578 -13.66 49.39 3.39
C GLY A 578 -13.29 50.80 3.84
N ILE A 579 -12.47 50.84 4.89
CA ILE A 579 -11.58 51.93 5.29
C ILE A 579 -10.31 51.31 5.88
N THR A 580 -9.19 51.92 5.51
CA THR A 580 -7.78 51.71 5.83
C THR A 580 -7.37 52.05 7.28
N LEU A 581 -6.24 51.47 7.71
CA LEU A 581 -5.13 52.01 8.54
C LEU A 581 -4.81 51.24 9.83
N GLY A 582 -3.54 50.83 9.96
CA GLY A 582 -2.82 50.93 11.24
C GLY A 582 -1.96 49.75 11.68
N GLN A 583 -0.69 49.77 11.22
CA GLN A 583 0.53 49.13 11.77
C GLN A 583 0.71 47.62 11.69
#